data_AF-A0AAW0U5E4-F1
#
_entry.id   AF-A0AAW0U5E4-F1
#
_cell.length_a   1.000
_cell.length_b   1.000
_cell.length_c   1.000
_cell.angle_alpha   90.00
_cell.angle_beta   90.00
_cell.angle_gamma   90.00
#
_symmetry.space_group_name_H-M   'P 1'
#
loop_
_entity.id
_entity.type
_entity.pdbx_description
1 polymer ?
#
loop_
_entity_poly.entity_id
_entity_poly.type
_entity_poly.pdbx_seq_one_letter_code
_entity_poly.pdbx_strand_id
1 'polypeptide(L)'
;MASPKSNEPTEIRCEEKSRGGMCYEVILAEPSADKPTPPATSSPRPKSMTAEEIEQKLLQAEERRKSMEASRLASVGERMTRLEEASRKREENTAAFIAATQAALEDKLDTTTNNREAYLNGLRAKLSDHLNNVDGVRKQLEAQTNDLRQTIEDKLRSAEENRTENLGKMLEKLKEHEDYAQKVRLGHEEAIRQLEERIQAKIAVATNKRESEILKKLETLREHDRRAEMVRANKERIMAAEKQDAASSG
;
A
#
# COMPACT_ATOMS: atom_id res chain seq x y z
N MET A 1 -93.44 132.53 48.16
CA MET A 1 -93.61 133.14 46.83
C MET A 1 -92.41 134.04 46.54
N ALA A 2 -92.02 134.10 45.26
CA ALA A 2 -90.99 134.95 44.63
C ALA A 2 -89.52 134.66 44.99
N SER A 3 -88.55 134.62 44.09
CA SER A 3 -88.51 134.66 42.62
C SER A 3 -87.06 134.31 42.18
N PRO A 4 -86.86 133.90 40.91
CA PRO A 4 -85.61 133.33 40.39
C PRO A 4 -84.58 134.40 39.99
N LYS A 5 -83.31 134.00 39.85
CA LYS A 5 -82.25 134.78 39.18
C LYS A 5 -81.64 133.97 38.03
N SER A 6 -81.64 134.64 36.87
CA SER A 6 -80.92 134.47 35.58
C SER A 6 -79.58 133.72 35.61
N ASN A 7 -79.30 132.75 34.73
CA ASN A 7 -78.89 132.83 33.30
C ASN A 7 -77.35 132.96 33.13
N GLU A 8 -76.64 131.83 32.98
CA GLU A 8 -75.27 131.74 32.42
C GLU A 8 -75.37 131.41 30.91
N PRO A 9 -74.60 132.06 30.02
CA PRO A 9 -74.70 131.81 28.58
C PRO A 9 -73.89 130.57 28.15
N THR A 10 -74.53 129.58 27.54
CA THR A 10 -73.84 128.51 26.80
C THR A 10 -73.08 129.11 25.61
N GLU A 11 -71.77 128.84 25.50
CA GLU A 11 -70.91 129.33 24.41
C GLU A 11 -70.64 128.21 23.39
N ILE A 12 -70.81 128.51 22.11
CA ILE A 12 -70.46 127.62 21.00
C ILE A 12 -69.25 128.22 20.28
N ARG A 13 -68.17 127.44 20.17
CA ARG A 13 -66.91 127.88 19.56
C ARG A 13 -66.44 126.89 18.50
N CYS A 14 -65.55 127.35 17.62
CA CYS A 14 -64.92 126.51 16.58
C CYS A 14 -65.94 125.81 15.66
N GLU A 15 -66.99 126.51 15.24
CA GLU A 15 -67.95 125.98 14.27
C GLU A 15 -67.31 125.87 12.88
N GLU A 16 -67.15 124.64 12.40
CA GLU A 16 -66.60 124.34 11.09
C GLU A 16 -67.65 123.58 10.27
N LYS A 17 -68.08 124.18 9.15
CA LYS A 17 -69.08 123.60 8.25
C LYS A 17 -68.39 122.97 7.04
N SER A 18 -68.68 121.70 6.82
CA SER A 18 -68.31 120.98 5.61
C SER A 18 -69.56 120.48 4.87
N ARG A 19 -69.39 120.00 3.64
CA ARG A 19 -70.50 119.46 2.81
C ARG A 19 -71.21 118.27 3.46
N GLY A 20 -70.59 117.60 4.44
CA GLY A 20 -71.11 116.43 5.16
C GLY A 20 -71.77 116.74 6.51
N GLY A 21 -71.79 118.00 6.94
CA GLY A 21 -72.33 118.41 8.25
C GLY A 21 -71.51 119.54 8.89
N MET A 22 -71.93 119.98 10.07
CA MET A 22 -71.17 120.95 10.86
C MET A 22 -70.71 120.31 12.17
N CYS A 23 -69.47 120.62 12.57
CA CYS A 23 -68.98 120.33 13.91
C CYS A 23 -68.74 121.65 14.64
N TYR A 24 -69.04 121.66 15.93
CA TYR A 24 -68.79 122.80 16.80
C TYR A 24 -68.51 122.27 18.21
N GLU A 25 -67.71 123.01 18.96
CA GLU A 25 -67.46 122.72 20.36
C GLU A 25 -68.50 123.45 21.21
N VAL A 26 -69.24 122.71 22.03
CA VAL A 26 -70.23 123.27 22.96
C VAL A 26 -69.63 123.32 24.35
N ILE A 27 -69.40 124.53 24.84
CA ILE A 27 -68.91 124.77 26.19
C ILE A 27 -70.12 125.12 27.06
N LEU A 28 -70.54 124.14 27.88
CA LEU A 28 -71.68 124.29 28.78
C LEU A 28 -71.32 125.08 30.06
N ALA A 29 -70.04 125.05 30.44
CA ALA A 29 -69.44 125.83 31.53
C ALA A 29 -67.92 125.90 31.30
N GLU A 30 -67.27 126.97 31.73
CA GLU A 30 -65.81 127.04 31.71
C GLU A 30 -65.20 125.97 32.64
N PRO A 31 -64.08 125.33 32.26
CA PRO A 31 -63.44 124.33 33.11
C PRO A 31 -63.08 124.95 34.46
N SER A 32 -63.65 124.42 35.55
CA SER A 32 -63.52 124.97 36.91
C SER A 32 -62.09 124.96 37.49
N ALA A 33 -61.10 124.49 36.74
CA ALA A 33 -59.70 124.40 37.13
C ALA A 33 -58.82 125.27 36.22
N ASP A 34 -58.22 126.31 36.80
CA ASP A 34 -57.44 127.34 36.12
C ASP A 34 -56.01 126.88 35.70
N LYS A 35 -55.67 125.59 35.83
CA LYS A 35 -54.32 125.06 35.53
C LYS A 35 -54.31 123.64 34.91
N PRO A 36 -53.45 123.38 33.90
CA PRO A 36 -53.26 122.03 33.35
C PRO A 36 -52.70 121.07 34.41
N THR A 37 -53.19 119.83 34.43
CA THR A 37 -52.63 118.74 35.24
C THR A 37 -51.20 118.41 34.80
N PRO A 38 -50.21 118.31 35.71
CA PRO A 38 -48.85 117.95 35.33
C PRO A 38 -48.76 116.51 34.80
N PRO A 39 -47.94 116.23 33.77
CA PRO A 39 -47.79 114.88 33.24
C PRO A 39 -47.15 113.97 34.29
N ALA A 40 -47.66 112.73 34.37
CA ALA A 40 -47.15 111.72 35.28
C ALA A 40 -45.62 111.56 35.13
N THR A 41 -44.91 111.57 36.25
CA THR A 41 -43.48 111.31 36.35
C THR A 41 -43.14 109.99 35.66
N SER A 42 -42.45 110.07 34.54
CA SER A 42 -42.07 108.91 33.73
C SER A 42 -41.09 108.02 34.50
N SER A 43 -41.42 106.74 34.64
CA SER A 43 -40.41 105.68 34.71
C SER A 43 -39.40 105.87 33.54
N PRO A 44 -38.12 105.44 33.68
CA PRO A 44 -37.17 105.55 32.58
C PRO A 44 -37.81 104.98 31.31
N ARG A 45 -37.99 105.83 30.30
CA ARG A 45 -38.59 105.43 29.01
C ARG A 45 -37.85 104.17 28.57
N PRO A 46 -38.53 103.04 28.31
CA PRO A 46 -37.84 101.83 27.86
C PRO A 46 -36.97 102.22 26.67
N LYS A 47 -35.67 101.92 26.74
CA LYS A 47 -34.74 102.16 25.63
C LYS A 47 -35.38 101.55 24.39
N SER A 48 -35.54 102.35 23.33
CA SER A 48 -36.08 101.86 22.06
C SER A 48 -35.16 100.77 21.55
N MET A 49 -35.67 99.55 21.44
CA MET A 49 -34.91 98.42 20.91
C MET A 49 -34.39 98.77 19.52
N THR A 50 -33.11 98.51 19.26
CA THR A 50 -32.52 98.72 17.93
C THR A 50 -32.98 97.61 16.99
N ALA A 51 -32.97 97.86 15.68
CA ALA A 51 -33.36 96.86 14.68
C ALA A 51 -32.51 95.57 14.80
N GLU A 52 -31.23 95.72 15.12
CA GLU A 52 -30.27 94.64 15.31
C GLU A 52 -30.59 93.79 16.55
N GLU A 53 -30.99 94.41 17.68
CA GLU A 53 -31.45 93.68 18.87
C GLU A 53 -32.77 92.94 18.65
N ILE A 54 -33.66 93.46 17.80
CA ILE A 54 -34.92 92.80 17.41
C ILE A 54 -34.62 91.56 16.57
N GLU A 55 -33.76 91.69 15.56
CA GLU A 55 -33.33 90.58 14.71
C GLU A 55 -32.63 89.48 15.53
N GLN A 56 -31.73 89.88 16.43
CA GLN A 56 -31.03 88.94 17.32
C GLN A 56 -32.01 88.15 18.22
N LYS A 57 -33.06 88.80 18.75
CA LYS A 57 -34.12 88.11 19.51
C LYS A 57 -34.94 87.14 18.67
N LEU A 58 -35.24 87.48 17.42
CA LEU A 58 -35.95 86.58 16.49
C LEU A 58 -35.09 85.36 16.15
N LEU A 59 -33.80 85.58 15.87
CA LEU A 59 -32.84 84.51 15.55
C LEU A 59 -32.66 83.56 16.74
N GLN A 60 -32.57 84.09 17.96
CA GLN A 60 -32.48 83.29 19.20
C GLN A 60 -33.79 82.53 19.51
N ALA A 61 -34.95 83.01 19.06
CA ALA A 61 -36.21 82.27 19.14
C ALA A 61 -36.27 81.15 18.08
N GLU A 62 -35.77 81.40 16.88
CA GLU A 62 -35.65 80.40 15.82
C GLU A 62 -34.69 79.28 16.20
N GLU A 63 -33.53 79.62 16.78
CA GLU A 63 -32.54 78.66 17.24
C GLU A 63 -33.08 77.78 18.37
N ARG A 64 -33.83 78.35 19.33
CA ARG A 64 -34.54 77.57 20.34
C ARG A 64 -35.57 76.63 19.73
N ARG A 65 -36.33 77.06 18.71
CA ARG A 65 -37.27 76.19 17.98
C ARG A 65 -36.54 75.02 17.32
N LYS A 66 -35.46 75.32 16.57
CA LYS A 66 -34.63 74.32 15.89
C LYS A 66 -33.98 73.34 16.87
N SER A 67 -33.47 73.84 18.00
CA SER A 67 -32.89 73.01 19.06
C SER A 67 -33.93 72.07 19.68
N MET A 68 -35.13 72.55 19.96
CA MET A 68 -36.22 71.72 20.49
C MET A 68 -36.68 70.66 19.47
N GLU A 69 -36.77 71.01 18.19
CA GLU A 69 -37.08 70.07 17.12
C GLU A 69 -35.98 69.01 16.95
N ALA A 70 -34.71 69.43 16.96
CA ALA A 70 -33.56 68.52 16.89
C ALA A 70 -33.52 67.56 18.10
N SER A 71 -33.80 68.04 19.31
CA SER A 71 -33.89 67.21 20.51
C SER A 71 -35.02 66.17 20.41
N ARG A 72 -36.19 66.57 19.89
CA ARG A 72 -37.30 65.64 19.63
C ARG A 72 -36.94 64.59 18.59
N LEU A 73 -36.34 65.00 17.48
CA LEU A 73 -35.86 64.09 16.43
C LEU A 73 -34.80 63.11 16.95
N ALA A 74 -33.84 63.59 17.74
CA ALA A 74 -32.83 62.74 18.37
C ALA A 74 -33.47 61.71 19.33
N SER A 75 -34.43 62.11 20.15
CA SER A 75 -35.14 61.19 21.05
C SER A 75 -35.96 60.15 20.29
N VAL A 76 -36.60 60.52 19.18
CA VAL A 76 -37.31 59.58 18.32
C VAL A 76 -36.32 58.61 17.65
N GLY A 77 -35.20 59.14 17.13
CA GLY A 77 -34.13 58.33 16.54
C GLY A 77 -33.57 57.29 17.52
N GLU A 78 -33.26 57.71 18.76
CA GLU A 78 -32.77 56.81 19.80
C GLU A 78 -33.78 55.71 20.16
N ARG A 79 -35.10 56.01 20.15
CA ARG A 79 -36.13 54.98 20.38
C ARG A 79 -36.19 53.97 19.24
N MET A 80 -36.03 54.43 17.99
CA MET A 80 -36.01 53.55 16.82
C MET A 80 -34.79 52.64 16.83
N THR A 81 -33.59 53.16 17.11
CA THR A 81 -32.38 52.33 17.19
C THR A 81 -32.48 51.28 18.30
N ARG A 82 -33.01 51.63 19.48
CA ARG A 82 -33.24 50.65 20.56
C ARG A 82 -34.24 49.55 20.17
N LEU A 83 -35.28 49.87 19.39
CA LEU A 83 -36.22 48.87 18.89
C LEU A 83 -35.58 47.93 17.88
N GLU A 84 -34.77 48.47 16.97
CA GLU A 84 -33.99 47.69 15.98
C GLU A 84 -32.98 46.77 16.69
N GLU A 85 -32.23 47.29 17.66
CA GLU A 85 -31.30 46.51 18.48
C GLU A 85 -32.02 45.38 19.25
N ALA A 86 -33.20 45.66 19.81
CA ALA A 86 -33.99 44.64 20.51
C ALA A 86 -34.48 43.54 19.55
N SER A 87 -34.94 43.88 18.35
CA SER A 87 -35.34 42.87 17.34
C SER A 87 -34.15 42.05 16.90
N ARG A 88 -33.03 42.71 16.56
CA ARG A 88 -31.79 42.05 16.15
C ARG A 88 -31.29 41.09 17.22
N LYS A 89 -31.28 41.49 18.49
CA LYS A 89 -30.85 40.63 19.60
C LYS A 89 -31.76 39.43 19.81
N ARG A 90 -33.07 39.58 19.59
CA ARG A 90 -34.01 38.45 19.62
C ARG A 90 -33.71 37.46 18.50
N GLU A 91 -33.49 37.95 17.28
CA GLU A 91 -33.13 37.12 16.12
C GLU A 91 -31.79 36.40 16.32
N GLU A 92 -30.78 37.11 16.82
CA GLU A 92 -29.46 36.53 17.14
C GLU A 92 -29.58 35.42 18.19
N ASN A 93 -30.36 35.62 19.25
CA ASN A 93 -30.59 34.59 20.27
C ASN A 93 -31.31 33.37 19.69
N THR A 94 -32.31 33.57 18.83
CA THR A 94 -33.01 32.46 18.17
C THR A 94 -32.07 31.70 17.23
N ALA A 95 -31.28 32.41 16.42
CA ALA A 95 -30.31 31.80 15.53
C ALA A 95 -29.23 31.03 16.29
N ALA A 96 -28.70 31.59 17.39
CA ALA A 96 -27.72 30.93 18.24
C ALA A 96 -28.29 29.65 18.88
N PHE A 97 -29.55 29.68 19.33
CA PHE A 97 -30.22 28.50 19.87
C PHE A 97 -30.37 27.39 18.82
N ILE A 98 -30.81 27.74 17.60
CA ILE A 98 -30.94 26.79 16.48
C ILE A 98 -29.57 26.19 16.13
N ALA A 99 -28.54 27.03 15.98
CA ALA A 99 -27.19 26.57 15.67
C ALA A 99 -26.63 25.64 16.75
N ALA A 100 -26.78 26.00 18.03
CA ALA A 100 -26.29 25.18 19.14
C ALA A 100 -27.02 23.83 19.24
N THR A 101 -28.34 23.83 19.03
CA THR A 101 -29.13 22.59 19.06
C THR A 101 -28.84 21.69 17.87
N GLN A 102 -28.62 22.26 16.68
CA GLN A 102 -28.17 21.52 15.49
C GLN A 102 -26.79 20.89 15.72
N ALA A 103 -25.81 21.68 16.15
CA ALA A 103 -24.46 21.19 16.43
C ALA A 103 -24.45 20.08 17.49
N ALA A 104 -25.25 20.22 18.55
CA ALA A 104 -25.38 19.19 19.59
C ALA A 104 -26.06 17.91 19.10
N LEU A 105 -26.95 18.00 18.11
CA LEU A 105 -27.55 16.81 17.48
C LEU A 105 -26.54 16.12 16.57
N GLU A 106 -25.80 16.87 15.78
CA GLU A 106 -24.78 16.37 14.87
C GLU A 106 -23.66 15.64 15.65
N ASP A 107 -23.15 16.25 16.71
CA ASP A 107 -22.15 15.62 17.60
C ASP A 107 -22.64 14.30 18.22
N LYS A 108 -23.93 14.21 18.59
CA LYS A 108 -24.53 12.97 19.12
C LYS A 108 -24.64 11.88 18.04
N LEU A 109 -25.02 12.25 16.82
CA LEU A 109 -25.12 11.33 15.69
C LEU A 109 -23.73 10.80 15.31
N ASP A 110 -22.74 11.68 15.25
CA ASP A 110 -21.35 11.33 14.95
C ASP A 110 -20.78 10.43 16.04
N THR A 111 -20.97 10.78 17.31
CA THR A 111 -20.54 9.94 18.44
C THR A 111 -21.18 8.56 18.40
N THR A 112 -22.47 8.48 18.10
CA THR A 112 -23.19 7.19 18.00
C THR A 112 -22.66 6.35 16.85
N THR A 113 -22.42 6.98 15.70
CA THR A 113 -21.87 6.32 14.51
C THR A 113 -20.46 5.81 14.77
N ASN A 114 -19.58 6.66 15.31
CA ASN A 114 -18.20 6.31 15.65
C ASN A 114 -18.14 5.19 16.69
N ASN A 115 -18.98 5.21 17.72
CA ASN A 115 -19.05 4.14 18.72
C ASN A 115 -19.49 2.81 18.11
N ARG A 116 -20.50 2.85 17.23
CA ARG A 116 -20.96 1.66 16.51
C ARG A 116 -19.88 1.10 15.59
N GLU A 117 -19.19 1.95 14.86
CA GLU A 117 -18.09 1.55 13.98
C GLU A 117 -16.90 0.99 14.76
N ALA A 118 -16.50 1.63 15.86
CA ALA A 118 -15.44 1.13 16.74
C ALA A 118 -15.79 -0.26 17.29
N TYR A 119 -17.03 -0.48 17.72
CA TYR A 119 -17.51 -1.79 18.18
C TYR A 119 -17.44 -2.86 17.07
N LEU A 120 -17.95 -2.55 15.88
CA LEU A 120 -17.92 -3.46 14.73
C LEU A 120 -16.49 -3.77 14.28
N ASN A 121 -15.60 -2.77 14.27
CA ASN A 121 -14.20 -2.95 13.92
C ASN A 121 -13.47 -3.80 14.97
N GLY A 122 -13.79 -3.63 16.26
CA GLY A 122 -13.28 -4.50 17.32
C GLY A 122 -13.71 -5.96 17.15
N LEU A 123 -14.95 -6.22 16.74
CA LEU A 123 -15.42 -7.58 16.43
C LEU A 123 -14.70 -8.16 15.20
N ARG A 124 -14.56 -7.38 14.13
CA ARG A 124 -13.84 -7.79 12.92
C ARG A 124 -12.38 -8.13 13.21
N ALA A 125 -11.69 -7.31 14.01
CA ALA A 125 -10.31 -7.55 14.42
C ALA A 125 -10.18 -8.89 15.18
N LYS A 126 -11.03 -9.12 16.19
CA LYS A 126 -11.05 -10.39 16.93
C LYS A 126 -11.29 -11.61 16.04
N LEU A 127 -12.20 -11.49 15.07
CA LEU A 127 -12.48 -12.56 14.11
C LEU A 127 -11.27 -12.81 13.20
N SER A 128 -10.65 -11.73 12.69
CA SER A 128 -9.45 -11.81 11.86
C SER A 128 -8.29 -12.47 12.62
N ASP A 129 -8.04 -12.09 13.87
CA ASP A 129 -7.01 -12.69 14.71
C ASP A 129 -7.26 -14.18 14.94
N HIS A 130 -8.52 -14.56 15.19
CA HIS A 130 -8.88 -15.96 15.34
C HIS A 130 -8.62 -16.77 14.06
N LEU A 131 -9.01 -16.24 12.89
CA LEU A 131 -8.75 -16.88 11.60
C LEU A 131 -7.25 -17.03 11.32
N ASN A 132 -6.46 -15.99 11.61
CA ASN A 132 -5.00 -16.02 11.48
C ASN A 132 -4.37 -17.08 12.39
N ASN A 133 -4.85 -17.20 13.63
CA ASN A 133 -4.37 -18.22 14.56
C ASN A 133 -4.72 -19.63 14.06
N VAL A 134 -5.94 -19.85 13.56
CA VAL A 134 -6.36 -21.13 12.99
C VAL A 134 -5.51 -21.51 11.78
N ASP A 135 -5.26 -20.58 10.86
CA ASP A 135 -4.39 -20.84 9.69
C ASP A 135 -2.93 -21.08 10.11
N GLY A 136 -2.45 -20.38 11.14
CA GLY A 136 -1.14 -20.62 11.76
C GLY A 136 -1.01 -22.06 12.28
N VAL A 137 -1.99 -22.53 13.05
CA VAL A 137 -2.03 -23.91 13.55
C VAL A 137 -2.11 -24.92 12.40
N ARG A 138 -2.93 -24.65 11.37
CA ARG A 138 -3.04 -25.51 10.19
C ARG A 138 -1.70 -25.66 9.47
N LYS A 139 -1.03 -24.55 9.19
CA LYS A 139 0.30 -24.54 8.54
C LYS A 139 1.35 -25.25 9.37
N GLN A 140 1.34 -25.06 10.69
CA GLN A 140 2.27 -25.75 11.58
C GLN A 140 2.06 -27.27 11.56
N LEU A 141 0.81 -27.73 11.59
CA LEU A 141 0.49 -29.16 11.51
C LEU A 141 0.88 -29.76 10.16
N GLU A 142 0.66 -29.02 9.07
CA GLU A 142 1.07 -29.42 7.72
C GLU A 142 2.59 -29.54 7.60
N ALA A 143 3.35 -28.57 8.15
CA ALA A 143 4.80 -28.63 8.21
C ALA A 143 5.30 -29.84 9.02
N GLN A 144 4.75 -30.06 10.22
CA GLN A 144 5.10 -31.23 11.05
C GLN A 144 4.81 -32.56 10.35
N THR A 145 3.70 -32.64 9.61
CA THR A 145 3.32 -33.84 8.85
C THR A 145 4.29 -34.09 7.70
N ASN A 146 4.68 -33.04 6.98
CA ASN A 146 5.64 -33.13 5.88
C ASN A 146 7.05 -33.51 6.39
N ASP A 147 7.49 -32.93 7.50
CA ASP A 147 8.78 -33.26 8.12
C ASP A 147 8.82 -34.73 8.57
N LEU A 148 7.73 -35.22 9.17
CA LEU A 148 7.62 -36.63 9.55
C LEU A 148 7.64 -37.54 8.32
N ARG A 149 6.92 -37.16 7.27
CA ARG A 149 6.92 -37.90 6.00
C ARG A 149 8.32 -37.96 5.38
N GLN A 150 9.03 -36.83 5.31
CA GLN A 150 10.39 -36.77 4.80
C GLN A 150 11.34 -37.66 5.62
N THR A 151 11.22 -37.62 6.95
CA THR A 151 12.02 -38.47 7.85
C THR A 151 11.78 -39.96 7.58
N ILE A 152 10.53 -40.36 7.30
CA ILE A 152 10.20 -41.74 6.94
C ILE A 152 10.80 -42.10 5.57
N GLU A 153 10.63 -41.23 4.58
CA GLU A 153 11.17 -41.44 3.23
C GLU A 153 12.70 -41.58 3.24
N ASP A 154 13.41 -40.75 4.01
CA ASP A 154 14.88 -40.82 4.15
C ASP A 154 15.34 -42.10 4.84
N LYS A 155 14.61 -42.57 5.87
CA LYS A 155 14.89 -43.86 6.52
C LYS A 155 14.70 -45.03 5.57
N LEU A 156 13.63 -45.01 4.77
CA LEU A 156 13.38 -46.06 3.79
C LEU A 156 14.46 -46.08 2.70
N ARG A 157 14.84 -44.90 2.20
CA ARG A 157 15.93 -44.74 1.23
C ARG A 157 17.24 -45.28 1.77
N SER A 158 17.64 -44.87 2.98
CA SER A 158 18.87 -45.35 3.61
C SER A 158 18.84 -46.87 3.85
N ALA A 159 17.69 -47.43 4.26
CA ALA A 159 17.55 -48.87 4.41
C ALA A 159 17.69 -49.62 3.07
N GLU A 160 17.16 -49.07 1.99
CA GLU A 160 17.30 -49.60 0.63
C GLU A 160 18.75 -49.52 0.12
N GLU A 161 19.40 -48.38 0.28
CA GLU A 161 20.82 -48.18 -0.05
C GLU A 161 21.70 -49.20 0.70
N ASN A 162 21.50 -49.35 2.02
CA ASN A 162 22.24 -50.33 2.81
C ASN A 162 21.97 -51.78 2.34
N ARG A 163 20.73 -52.11 1.98
CA ARG A 163 20.37 -53.45 1.48
C ARG A 163 21.04 -53.73 0.13
N THR A 164 21.00 -52.76 -0.79
CA THR A 164 21.59 -52.89 -2.12
C THR A 164 23.10 -52.96 -2.06
N GLU A 165 23.75 -52.16 -1.21
CA GLU A 165 25.19 -52.21 -0.99
C GLU A 165 25.63 -53.56 -0.41
N ASN A 166 24.94 -54.06 0.62
CA ASN A 166 25.26 -55.36 1.23
C ASN A 166 25.07 -56.51 0.24
N LEU A 167 23.99 -56.49 -0.55
CA LEU A 167 23.77 -57.49 -1.60
C LEU A 167 24.86 -57.40 -2.68
N GLY A 168 25.25 -56.18 -3.08
CA GLY A 168 26.33 -55.93 -4.02
C GLY A 168 27.65 -56.55 -3.55
N LYS A 169 28.05 -56.30 -2.29
CA LYS A 169 29.25 -56.90 -1.68
C LYS A 169 29.21 -58.43 -1.66
N MET A 170 28.03 -59.03 -1.44
CA MET A 170 27.88 -60.49 -1.46
C MET A 170 28.04 -61.05 -2.89
N LEU A 171 27.43 -60.40 -3.88
CA LEU A 171 27.55 -60.79 -5.29
C LEU A 171 28.99 -60.63 -5.80
N GLU A 172 29.69 -59.57 -5.40
CA GLU A 172 31.09 -59.35 -5.76
C GLU A 172 31.99 -60.47 -5.22
N LYS A 173 31.85 -60.85 -3.95
CA LYS A 173 32.58 -61.99 -3.37
C LYS A 173 32.29 -63.31 -4.08
N LEU A 174 31.04 -63.55 -4.48
CA LEU A 174 30.67 -64.75 -5.24
C LEU A 174 31.33 -64.75 -6.63
N LYS A 175 31.37 -63.59 -7.28
CA LYS A 175 32.06 -63.42 -8.57
C LYS A 175 33.57 -63.65 -8.45
N GLU A 176 34.21 -63.08 -7.44
CA GLU A 176 35.64 -63.30 -7.16
C GLU A 176 35.96 -64.78 -6.96
N HIS A 177 35.10 -65.50 -6.21
CA HIS A 177 35.26 -66.93 -6.00
C HIS A 177 35.09 -67.74 -7.30
N GLU A 178 34.11 -67.40 -8.14
CA GLU A 178 33.92 -68.03 -9.45
C GLU A 178 35.12 -67.79 -10.38
N ASP A 179 35.63 -66.55 -10.43
CA ASP A 179 36.82 -66.18 -11.21
C ASP A 179 38.05 -66.95 -10.74
N TYR A 180 38.23 -67.10 -9.42
CA TYR A 180 39.31 -67.92 -8.85
C TYR A 180 39.15 -69.40 -9.21
N ALA A 181 37.95 -69.96 -9.08
CA ALA A 181 37.67 -71.34 -9.45
C ALA A 181 37.94 -71.58 -10.95
N GLN A 182 37.56 -70.65 -11.82
CA GLN A 182 37.86 -70.70 -13.24
C GLN A 182 39.36 -70.66 -13.51
N LYS A 183 40.11 -69.78 -12.82
CA LYS A 183 41.57 -69.73 -12.93
C LYS A 183 42.23 -71.05 -12.52
N VAL A 184 41.76 -71.68 -11.44
CA VAL A 184 42.25 -73.00 -11.00
C VAL A 184 41.93 -74.08 -12.04
N ARG A 185 40.70 -74.11 -12.59
CA ARG A 185 40.30 -75.04 -13.65
C ARG A 185 41.20 -74.90 -14.89
N LEU A 186 41.40 -73.67 -15.37
CA LEU A 186 42.29 -73.38 -16.50
C LEU A 186 43.74 -73.83 -16.22
N GLY A 187 44.23 -73.60 -15.01
CA GLY A 187 45.56 -74.06 -14.59
C GLY A 187 45.70 -75.59 -14.61
N HIS A 188 44.66 -76.32 -14.16
CA HIS A 188 44.63 -77.78 -14.26
C HIS A 188 44.55 -78.27 -15.72
N GLU A 189 43.74 -77.64 -16.56
CA GLU A 189 43.65 -77.95 -17.99
C GLU A 189 45.00 -77.75 -18.69
N GLU A 190 45.72 -76.68 -18.39
CA GLU A 190 47.05 -76.41 -18.95
C GLU A 190 48.09 -77.44 -18.46
N ALA A 191 48.06 -77.80 -17.17
CA ALA A 191 48.94 -78.84 -16.63
C ALA A 191 48.69 -80.22 -17.28
N ILE A 192 47.42 -80.57 -17.50
CA ILE A 192 47.03 -81.79 -18.22
C ILE A 192 47.55 -81.74 -19.65
N ARG A 193 47.35 -80.63 -20.38
CA ARG A 193 47.84 -80.44 -21.74
C ARG A 193 49.36 -80.63 -21.82
N GLN A 194 50.12 -80.05 -20.89
CA GLN A 194 51.58 -80.22 -20.83
C GLN A 194 51.99 -81.68 -20.56
N LEU A 195 51.23 -82.42 -19.73
CA LEU A 195 51.47 -83.84 -19.50
C LEU A 195 51.18 -84.67 -20.76
N GLU A 196 50.08 -84.38 -21.47
CA GLU A 196 49.74 -85.01 -22.74
C GLU A 196 50.84 -84.78 -23.78
N GLU A 197 51.31 -83.54 -23.95
CA GLU A 197 52.41 -83.21 -24.86
C GLU A 197 53.70 -83.97 -24.50
N ARG A 198 54.06 -84.07 -23.21
CA ARG A 198 55.21 -84.86 -22.76
C ARG A 198 55.06 -86.35 -23.06
N ILE A 199 53.87 -86.91 -22.88
CA ILE A 199 53.58 -88.31 -23.21
C ILE A 199 53.70 -88.52 -24.71
N GLN A 200 53.11 -87.66 -25.53
CA GLN A 200 53.19 -87.72 -26.99
C GLN A 200 54.63 -87.61 -27.48
N ALA A 201 55.42 -86.70 -26.93
CA ALA A 201 56.85 -86.57 -27.25
C ALA A 201 57.62 -87.85 -26.92
N LYS A 202 57.36 -88.48 -25.76
CA LYS A 202 57.98 -89.77 -25.39
C LYS A 202 57.60 -90.90 -26.35
N ILE A 203 56.32 -90.96 -26.75
CA ILE A 203 55.84 -91.93 -27.74
C ILE A 203 56.57 -91.72 -29.07
N ALA A 204 56.64 -90.48 -29.56
CA ALA A 204 57.31 -90.14 -30.82
C ALA A 204 58.81 -90.52 -30.82
N VAL A 205 59.52 -90.30 -29.70
CA VAL A 205 60.92 -90.72 -29.57
C VAL A 205 61.02 -92.26 -29.60
N ALA A 206 60.13 -92.97 -28.90
CA ALA A 206 60.13 -94.43 -28.88
C ALA A 206 59.80 -95.03 -30.25
N THR A 207 58.84 -94.47 -30.99
CA THR A 207 58.50 -94.90 -32.36
C THR A 207 59.65 -94.65 -33.31
N ASN A 208 60.23 -93.45 -33.31
CA ASN A 208 61.40 -93.12 -34.14
C ASN A 208 62.59 -94.04 -33.85
N LYS A 209 62.85 -94.35 -32.58
CA LYS A 209 63.91 -95.30 -32.21
C LYS A 209 63.61 -96.71 -32.72
N ARG A 210 62.36 -97.18 -32.58
CA ARG A 210 61.94 -98.49 -33.11
C ARG A 210 62.08 -98.55 -34.63
N GLU A 211 61.66 -97.51 -35.33
CA GLU A 211 61.79 -97.39 -36.79
C GLU A 211 63.26 -97.36 -37.21
N SER A 212 64.11 -96.60 -36.52
CA SER A 212 65.55 -96.58 -36.77
C SER A 212 66.20 -97.96 -36.60
N GLU A 213 65.85 -98.69 -35.54
CA GLU A 213 66.36 -100.05 -35.33
C GLU A 213 65.85 -101.05 -36.38
N ILE A 214 64.59 -100.92 -36.82
CA ILE A 214 64.07 -101.71 -37.95
C ILE A 214 64.83 -101.39 -39.24
N LEU A 215 65.07 -100.11 -39.53
CA LEU A 215 65.82 -99.67 -40.71
C LEU A 215 67.26 -100.22 -40.69
N LYS A 216 67.95 -100.14 -39.54
CA LYS A 216 69.29 -100.74 -39.38
C LYS A 216 69.27 -102.24 -39.66
N LYS A 217 68.29 -102.97 -39.11
CA LYS A 217 68.14 -104.42 -39.37
C LYS A 217 67.88 -104.70 -40.85
N LEU A 218 66.98 -103.96 -41.49
CA LEU A 218 66.72 -104.08 -42.93
C LEU A 218 67.96 -103.77 -43.78
N GLU A 219 68.77 -102.78 -43.38
CA GLU A 219 70.03 -102.45 -44.06
C GLU A 219 71.05 -103.58 -43.94
N THR A 220 71.23 -104.16 -42.75
CA THR A 220 72.11 -105.33 -42.57
C THR A 220 71.66 -106.53 -43.41
N LEU A 221 70.35 -106.76 -43.54
CA LEU A 221 69.80 -107.79 -44.43
C LEU A 221 70.09 -107.48 -45.90
N ARG A 222 69.89 -106.24 -46.34
CA ARG A 222 70.25 -105.80 -47.71
C ARG A 222 71.73 -105.97 -48.01
N GLU A 223 72.62 -105.66 -47.06
CA GLU A 223 74.06 -105.88 -47.22
C GLU A 223 74.42 -107.36 -47.31
N HIS A 224 73.73 -108.21 -46.53
CA HIS A 224 73.89 -109.65 -46.62
C HIS A 224 73.44 -110.16 -48.00
N ASP A 225 72.29 -109.69 -48.50
CA ASP A 225 71.79 -110.04 -49.83
C ASP A 225 72.74 -109.57 -50.95
N ARG A 226 73.25 -108.33 -50.87
CA ARG A 226 74.28 -107.83 -51.82
C ARG A 226 75.55 -108.68 -51.79
N ARG A 227 76.00 -109.09 -50.60
CA ARG A 227 77.15 -110.00 -50.47
C ARG A 227 76.87 -111.36 -51.10
N ALA A 228 75.68 -111.93 -50.87
CA ALA A 228 75.26 -113.18 -51.49
C ALA A 228 75.17 -113.06 -53.03
N GLU A 229 74.67 -111.94 -53.55
CA GLU A 229 74.68 -111.63 -54.99
C GLU A 229 76.09 -111.52 -55.56
N MET A 230 77.01 -110.82 -54.90
CA MET A 230 78.41 -110.74 -55.34
C MET A 230 79.07 -112.12 -55.36
N VAL A 231 78.81 -112.98 -54.38
CA VAL A 231 79.31 -114.35 -54.36
C VAL A 231 78.70 -115.17 -55.51
N ARG A 232 77.40 -115.02 -55.80
CA ARG A 232 76.75 -115.65 -56.96
C ARG A 232 77.34 -115.18 -58.28
N ALA A 233 77.52 -113.87 -58.46
CA ALA A 233 78.13 -113.29 -59.65
C ALA A 233 79.59 -113.72 -59.82
N ASN A 234 80.37 -113.79 -58.74
CA ASN A 234 81.73 -114.33 -58.77
C ASN A 234 81.75 -115.82 -59.12
N LYS A 235 80.81 -116.61 -58.58
CA LYS A 235 80.64 -118.01 -58.96
C LYS A 235 80.26 -118.16 -60.43
N GLU A 236 79.34 -117.36 -60.94
CA GLU A 236 78.98 -117.36 -62.36
C GLU A 236 80.16 -116.96 -63.24
N ARG A 237 80.97 -115.98 -62.83
CA ARG A 237 82.22 -115.62 -63.53
C ARG A 237 83.23 -116.76 -63.54
N ILE A 238 83.42 -117.46 -62.42
CA ILE A 238 84.30 -118.64 -62.34
C ILE A 238 83.77 -119.76 -63.24
N MET A 239 82.47 -120.08 -63.17
CA MET A 239 81.86 -121.11 -64.02
C MET A 239 81.85 -120.73 -65.51
N ALA A 240 81.76 -119.43 -65.85
CA ALA A 240 81.89 -118.94 -67.21
C ALA A 240 83.33 -119.03 -67.73
N ALA A 241 84.33 -118.76 -66.88
CA ALA A 241 85.74 -119.00 -67.17
C ALA A 241 86.02 -120.50 -67.36
N GLU A 242 85.49 -121.36 -66.48
CA GLU A 242 85.60 -122.83 -66.60
C GLU A 242 84.89 -123.37 -67.86
N LYS A 243 83.77 -122.76 -68.29
CA LYS A 243 83.12 -123.10 -69.57
C LYS A 243 83.88 -122.60 -70.80
N GLN A 244 84.62 -121.49 -70.71
CA GLN A 244 85.52 -121.05 -71.77
C GLN A 244 86.75 -121.96 -71.87
N ASP A 245 87.30 -122.40 -70.75
CA ASP A 245 88.44 -123.34 -70.71
C ASP A 245 88.04 -124.76 -71.17
N ALA A 246 86.81 -125.20 -70.87
CA ALA A 246 86.26 -126.46 -71.37
C ALA A 246 85.88 -126.41 -72.86
N ALA A 247 85.63 -125.24 -73.44
CA ALA A 247 85.38 -125.06 -74.87
C ALA A 247 86.67 -124.84 -75.70
N SER A 248 87.79 -124.50 -75.05
CA SER A 248 89.11 -124.31 -75.69
C SER A 248 89.99 -125.58 -75.69
N SER A 249 89.47 -126.72 -75.23
CA SER A 249 90.18 -128.00 -75.17
C SER A 249 89.61 -129.07 -76.11
N GLY A 250 88.87 -128.65 -77.14
CA GLY A 250 88.51 -129.47 -78.31
C GLY A 250 89.59 -129.43 -79.37
#